data_AF-A0AA42YVT6-F1
#
_entry.id   AF-A0AA42YVT6-F1
#
_cell.length_a   1.000
_cell.length_b   1.000
_cell.length_c   1.000
_cell.angle_alpha   90.00
_cell.angle_beta   90.00
_cell.angle_gamma   90.00
#
_symmetry.space_group_name_H-M   'P 1'
#
loop_
_entity.id
_entity.type
_entity.pdbx_description
1 polymer ?
#
loop_
_entity_poly.entity_id
_entity_poly.type
_entity_poly.pdbx_seq_one_letter_code
_entity_poly.pdbx_strand_id
1 'polypeptide(L)'
;MSAKHIAVALVLGIMLGCGGAQKPKPGPMPQGAAFYGVWQSPQYGNMHICQSGNQVIGDYAKHERSGRIQGSIDGDLLTFQWEDRRELIAGHPKVRRGHGYFRIEIGEDGDQYLKGEWGLEDDYAGGGPWNAVKMRRGEPDRCIGEDEDLTVEEAPHPWDED
;
A
#
# COMPACT_ATOMS: atom_id res chain seq x y z
N MET A 1 -28.52 -63.81 22.90
CA MET A 1 -28.61 -62.61 22.03
C MET A 1 -27.79 -61.52 22.71
N SER A 2 -26.59 -61.21 22.21
CA SER A 2 -25.69 -60.22 22.82
C SER A 2 -25.30 -59.20 21.75
N ALA A 3 -25.80 -57.97 21.91
CA ALA A 3 -25.64 -56.89 20.95
C ALA A 3 -24.33 -56.14 21.23
N LYS A 4 -23.35 -56.30 20.34
CA LYS A 4 -22.08 -55.56 20.38
C LYS A 4 -22.32 -54.13 19.89
N HIS A 5 -22.06 -53.15 20.75
CA HIS A 5 -22.14 -51.74 20.43
C HIS A 5 -20.83 -51.34 19.72
N ILE A 6 -20.91 -50.98 18.45
CA ILE A 6 -19.79 -50.41 17.68
C ILE A 6 -19.91 -48.89 17.82
N ALA A 7 -19.09 -48.29 18.68
CA ALA A 7 -18.92 -46.86 18.75
C ALA A 7 -18.00 -46.42 17.61
N VAL A 8 -18.57 -45.80 16.58
CA VAL A 8 -17.81 -45.14 15.50
C VAL A 8 -17.44 -43.74 15.99
N ALA A 9 -16.17 -43.52 16.30
CA ALA A 9 -15.62 -42.22 16.64
C ALA A 9 -15.48 -41.37 15.38
N LEU A 10 -16.35 -40.37 15.23
CA LEU A 10 -16.30 -39.38 14.16
C LEU A 10 -15.23 -38.34 14.52
N VAL A 11 -14.01 -38.48 13.98
CA VAL A 11 -12.94 -37.48 14.13
C VAL A 11 -13.25 -36.31 13.21
N LEU A 12 -13.82 -35.26 13.78
CA LEU A 12 -14.10 -33.99 13.12
C LEU A 12 -12.78 -33.21 12.99
N GLY A 13 -12.15 -33.29 11.82
CA GLY A 13 -10.95 -32.51 11.49
C GLY A 13 -11.30 -31.03 11.31
N ILE A 14 -11.05 -30.23 12.35
CA ILE A 14 -11.16 -28.77 12.31
C ILE A 14 -9.93 -28.23 11.58
N MET A 15 -10.05 -28.00 10.27
CA MET A 15 -9.09 -27.19 9.50
C MET A 15 -9.40 -25.71 9.69
N LEU A 16 -9.09 -25.16 10.87
CA LEU A 16 -8.99 -23.71 11.06
C LEU A 16 -7.62 -23.25 10.57
N GLY A 17 -7.44 -23.24 9.25
CA GLY A 17 -6.33 -22.52 8.63
C GLY A 17 -6.61 -21.02 8.68
N CYS A 18 -6.23 -20.35 9.77
CA CYS A 18 -5.93 -18.92 9.71
C CYS A 18 -4.68 -18.77 8.84
N GLY A 19 -4.86 -18.71 7.52
CA GLY A 19 -3.81 -18.30 6.60
C GLY A 19 -3.63 -16.80 6.73
N GLY A 20 -2.75 -16.37 7.63
CA GLY A 20 -2.24 -15.00 7.64
C GLY A 20 -1.75 -14.67 6.22
N ALA A 21 -2.21 -13.55 5.67
CA ALA A 21 -2.00 -13.23 4.27
C ALA A 21 -0.50 -12.96 4.03
N GLN A 22 0.19 -13.97 3.49
CA GLN A 22 1.64 -13.96 3.37
C GLN A 22 2.10 -13.18 2.14
N LYS A 23 3.11 -12.30 2.30
CA LYS A 23 3.69 -11.54 1.19
C LYS A 23 4.31 -12.48 0.13
N PRO A 24 4.21 -12.11 -1.17
CA PRO A 24 4.75 -12.94 -2.25
C PRO A 24 6.28 -12.99 -2.20
N LYS A 25 6.85 -13.99 -2.89
CA LYS A 25 8.31 -14.10 -3.07
C LYS A 25 8.79 -13.12 -4.15
N PRO A 26 9.93 -12.43 -3.95
CA PRO A 26 10.57 -11.61 -4.97
C PRO A 26 10.87 -12.36 -6.27
N GLY A 27 10.64 -11.72 -7.40
CA GLY A 27 11.07 -12.12 -8.74
C GLY A 27 12.16 -11.18 -9.28
N PRO A 28 12.70 -11.43 -10.47
CA PRO A 28 13.65 -10.52 -11.11
C PRO A 28 12.96 -9.22 -11.53
N MET A 29 13.63 -8.08 -11.31
CA MET A 29 13.14 -6.78 -11.80
C MET A 29 12.99 -6.82 -13.34
N PRO A 30 11.81 -6.46 -13.90
CA PRO A 30 11.65 -6.37 -15.34
C PRO A 30 12.64 -5.38 -15.97
N GLN A 31 13.07 -5.64 -17.19
CA GLN A 31 14.05 -4.77 -17.86
C GLN A 31 13.48 -3.35 -18.05
N GLY A 32 14.25 -2.34 -17.62
CA GLY A 32 13.85 -0.93 -17.71
C GLY A 32 12.77 -0.50 -16.70
N ALA A 33 12.35 -1.40 -15.81
CA ALA A 33 11.46 -1.06 -14.71
C ALA A 33 12.22 -0.38 -13.56
N ALA A 34 11.53 0.53 -12.89
CA ALA A 34 11.97 1.12 -11.63
C ALA A 34 10.74 1.59 -10.85
N PHE A 35 10.80 1.45 -9.52
CA PHE A 35 9.74 1.94 -8.63
C PHE A 35 9.70 3.48 -8.59
N TYR A 36 10.85 4.14 -8.79
CA TYR A 36 10.90 5.61 -8.90
C TYR A 36 9.94 6.15 -9.98
N GLY A 37 9.13 7.15 -9.60
CA GLY A 37 8.22 7.85 -10.51
C GLY A 37 6.90 8.23 -9.86
N VAL A 38 6.04 8.89 -10.63
CA VAL A 38 4.65 9.13 -10.24
C VAL A 38 3.76 8.00 -10.77
N TRP A 39 2.97 7.42 -9.87
CA TRP A 39 2.07 6.32 -10.14
C TRP A 39 0.62 6.74 -9.87
N GLN A 40 -0.25 6.62 -10.87
CA GLN A 40 -1.66 6.94 -10.71
C GLN A 40 -2.42 5.72 -10.19
N SER A 41 -2.93 5.80 -8.96
CA SER A 41 -3.87 4.84 -8.41
C SER A 41 -5.31 5.37 -8.48
N PRO A 42 -6.28 4.58 -8.95
CA PRO A 42 -7.69 4.95 -8.89
C PRO A 42 -8.18 5.16 -7.45
N GLN A 43 -7.65 4.39 -6.48
CA GLN A 43 -8.10 4.44 -5.09
C GLN A 43 -7.36 5.51 -4.27
N TYR A 44 -6.09 5.75 -4.59
CA TYR A 44 -5.18 6.54 -3.74
C TYR A 44 -4.66 7.82 -4.38
N GLY A 45 -5.02 8.10 -5.64
CA GLY A 45 -4.58 9.30 -6.34
C GLY A 45 -3.17 9.15 -6.89
N ASN A 46 -2.48 10.28 -7.04
CA ASN A 46 -1.08 10.28 -7.48
C ASN A 46 -0.20 9.85 -6.31
N MET A 47 0.57 8.80 -6.54
CA MET A 47 1.57 8.31 -5.63
C MET A 47 2.94 8.74 -6.13
N HIS A 48 3.68 9.48 -5.31
CA HIS A 48 5.00 9.96 -5.65
C HIS A 48 5.99 9.02 -4.95
N ILE A 49 6.76 8.26 -5.72
CA ILE A 49 7.68 7.25 -5.19
C ILE A 49 9.10 7.68 -5.49
N CYS A 50 9.87 7.91 -4.43
CA CYS A 50 11.29 8.23 -4.47
C CYS A 50 12.11 7.03 -4.02
N GLN A 51 13.22 6.76 -4.72
CA GLN A 51 14.05 5.59 -4.51
C GLN A 51 15.51 5.99 -4.32
N SER A 52 16.14 5.46 -3.29
CA SER A 52 17.59 5.59 -3.04
C SER A 52 18.18 4.21 -2.80
N GLY A 53 18.88 3.67 -3.80
CA GLY A 53 19.30 2.27 -3.81
C GLY A 53 18.09 1.34 -3.69
N ASN A 54 18.05 0.55 -2.62
CA ASN A 54 16.93 -0.35 -2.32
C ASN A 54 15.92 0.26 -1.35
N GLN A 55 16.11 1.48 -0.86
CA GLN A 55 15.16 2.15 0.03
C GLN A 55 14.16 2.98 -0.77
N VAL A 56 12.91 3.00 -0.31
CA VAL A 56 11.81 3.73 -0.93
C VAL A 56 11.09 4.55 0.11
N ILE A 57 10.83 5.80 -0.25
CA ILE A 57 9.85 6.66 0.42
C ILE A 57 8.82 7.02 -0.63
N GLY A 58 7.56 7.06 -0.25
CA GLY A 58 6.53 7.65 -1.10
C GLY A 58 5.40 8.25 -0.30
N ASP A 59 4.63 9.07 -0.99
CA ASP A 59 3.40 9.65 -0.48
C ASP A 59 2.28 9.53 -1.51
N TYR A 60 1.05 9.69 -1.05
CA TYR A 60 -0.11 9.78 -1.91
C TYR A 60 -1.15 10.70 -1.29
N ALA A 61 -1.95 11.32 -2.15
CA ALA A 61 -3.07 12.16 -1.72
C ALA A 61 -4.24 12.03 -2.69
N LYS A 62 -5.45 11.93 -2.12
CA LYS A 62 -6.72 11.96 -2.85
C LYS A 62 -7.84 12.42 -1.94
N HIS A 63 -8.44 13.57 -2.28
CA HIS A 63 -9.53 14.18 -1.49
C HIS A 63 -9.11 14.35 -0.01
N GLU A 64 -9.91 13.89 0.95
CA GLU A 64 -9.65 13.94 2.39
C GLU A 64 -8.58 12.96 2.89
N ARG A 65 -7.99 12.18 1.99
CA ARG A 65 -7.06 11.09 2.30
C ARG A 65 -5.65 11.44 1.85
N SER A 66 -4.70 11.29 2.76
CA SER A 66 -3.28 11.32 2.45
C SER A 66 -2.59 10.15 3.13
N GLY A 67 -1.43 9.76 2.63
CA GLY A 67 -0.64 8.75 3.31
C GLY A 67 0.79 8.70 2.84
N ARG A 68 1.58 7.96 3.62
CA ARG A 68 3.01 7.79 3.44
C ARG A 68 3.35 6.31 3.37
N ILE A 69 4.40 6.01 2.63
CA ILE A 69 4.94 4.68 2.39
C ILE A 69 6.43 4.74 2.68
N GLN A 70 6.94 3.79 3.45
CA GLN A 70 8.37 3.59 3.66
C GLN A 70 8.68 2.11 3.52
N GLY A 71 9.66 1.76 2.69
CA GLY A 71 9.89 0.37 2.34
C GLY A 71 11.21 0.09 1.66
N SER A 72 11.35 -1.17 1.25
CA SER A 72 12.56 -1.66 0.58
C SER A 72 12.24 -2.56 -0.61
N ILE A 73 13.11 -2.50 -1.61
CA ILE A 73 13.04 -3.24 -2.87
C ILE A 73 13.92 -4.50 -2.81
N ASP A 74 13.35 -5.62 -3.24
CA ASP A 74 14.04 -6.85 -3.59
C ASP A 74 13.52 -7.34 -4.95
N GLY A 75 14.35 -7.25 -5.98
CA GLY A 75 13.95 -7.59 -7.34
C GLY A 75 12.72 -6.80 -7.83
N ASP A 76 11.67 -7.49 -8.24
CA ASP A 76 10.40 -6.91 -8.67
C ASP A 76 9.47 -6.49 -7.53
N LEU A 77 9.86 -6.71 -6.26
CA LEU A 77 8.99 -6.58 -5.09
C LEU A 77 9.44 -5.44 -4.19
N LEU A 78 8.56 -4.47 -3.97
CA LEU A 78 8.67 -3.45 -2.94
C LEU A 78 7.80 -3.86 -1.76
N THR A 79 8.40 -4.07 -0.59
CA THR A 79 7.67 -4.30 0.67
C THR A 79 7.75 -3.06 1.54
N PHE A 80 6.64 -2.67 2.16
CA PHE A 80 6.56 -1.38 2.82
C PHE A 80 5.62 -1.36 4.01
N GLN A 81 5.85 -0.39 4.88
CA GLN A 81 4.90 0.11 5.87
C GLN A 81 4.17 1.32 5.29
N TRP A 82 2.91 1.49 5.68
CA TRP A 82 2.12 2.65 5.29
C TRP A 82 1.43 3.29 6.50
N GLU A 83 1.25 4.60 6.41
CA GLU A 83 0.39 5.39 7.29
C GLU A 83 -0.65 6.12 6.44
N ASP A 84 -1.92 5.96 6.79
CA ASP A 84 -3.07 6.55 6.10
C ASP A 84 -3.77 7.53 7.03
N ARG A 85 -3.78 8.80 6.67
CA ARG A 85 -4.50 9.87 7.35
C ARG A 85 -5.77 10.19 6.56
N ARG A 86 -6.92 10.19 7.24
CA ARG A 86 -8.21 10.60 6.68
C ARG A 86 -8.84 11.68 7.55
N GLU A 87 -9.10 12.84 6.96
CA GLU A 87 -9.63 14.00 7.68
C GLU A 87 -11.06 14.31 7.21
N LEU A 88 -12.02 13.58 7.77
CA LEU A 88 -13.45 13.79 7.47
C LEU A 88 -14.05 15.01 8.20
N ILE A 89 -13.39 15.43 9.29
CA ILE A 89 -13.74 16.57 10.11
C ILE A 89 -12.44 17.33 10.36
N ALA A 90 -12.42 18.62 10.03
CA ALA A 90 -11.24 19.46 10.21
C ALA A 90 -10.71 19.39 11.65
N GLY A 91 -9.41 19.19 11.80
CA GLY A 91 -8.71 19.06 13.09
C GLY A 91 -8.84 17.69 13.76
N HIS A 92 -9.57 16.73 13.17
CA HIS A 92 -9.78 15.39 13.74
C HIS A 92 -9.43 14.27 12.75
N PRO A 93 -8.15 14.13 12.38
CA PRO A 93 -7.71 13.08 11.47
C PRO A 93 -7.85 11.69 12.10
N LYS A 94 -8.33 10.73 11.31
CA LYS A 94 -8.23 9.30 11.61
C LYS A 94 -6.98 8.75 10.95
N VAL A 95 -6.05 8.26 11.76
CA VAL A 95 -4.80 7.65 11.30
C VAL A 95 -4.91 6.13 11.40
N ARG A 96 -4.51 5.43 10.34
CA ARG A 96 -4.35 3.97 10.31
C ARG A 96 -2.96 3.62 9.79
N ARG A 97 -2.47 2.44 10.17
CA ARG A 97 -1.16 1.95 9.78
C ARG A 97 -1.24 0.47 9.42
N GLY A 98 -0.29 0.03 8.62
CA GLY A 98 -0.11 -1.38 8.31
C GLY A 98 1.06 -1.63 7.38
N HIS A 99 1.06 -2.81 6.77
CA HIS A 99 2.06 -3.19 5.79
C HIS A 99 1.43 -3.45 4.43
N GLY A 100 2.26 -3.50 3.40
CA GLY A 100 1.84 -3.81 2.04
C GLY A 100 3.01 -4.21 1.18
N TYR A 101 2.68 -4.57 -0.05
CA TYR A 101 3.68 -4.81 -1.08
C TYR A 101 3.20 -4.34 -2.45
N PHE A 102 4.15 -4.00 -3.30
CA PHE A 102 3.94 -3.80 -4.73
C PHE A 102 4.87 -4.69 -5.53
N ARG A 103 4.35 -5.25 -6.60
CA ARG A 103 5.11 -5.86 -7.69
C ARG A 103 5.01 -5.00 -8.94
N ILE A 104 6.11 -4.83 -9.65
CA ILE A 104 6.08 -4.23 -10.98
C ILE A 104 5.70 -5.28 -12.02
N GLU A 105 4.73 -4.94 -12.87
CA GLU A 105 4.37 -5.68 -14.07
C GLU A 105 4.48 -4.77 -15.30
N ILE A 106 4.87 -5.34 -16.44
CA ILE A 106 4.85 -4.65 -17.73
C ILE A 106 3.64 -5.14 -18.51
N GLY A 107 2.74 -4.23 -18.87
CA GLY A 107 1.57 -4.56 -19.68
C GLY A 107 1.95 -4.83 -21.14
N GLU A 108 1.01 -5.42 -21.89
CA GLU A 108 1.15 -5.63 -23.33
C GLU A 108 1.24 -4.31 -24.11
N ASP A 109 0.74 -3.23 -23.52
CA ASP A 109 0.84 -1.83 -23.98
C ASP A 109 2.22 -1.19 -23.74
N GLY A 110 3.11 -1.90 -23.05
CA GLY A 110 4.43 -1.41 -22.63
C GLY A 110 4.39 -0.48 -21.43
N ASP A 111 3.22 -0.25 -20.82
CA ASP A 111 3.12 0.55 -19.60
C ASP A 111 3.52 -0.26 -18.37
N GLN A 112 4.02 0.42 -17.35
CA GLN A 112 4.42 -0.21 -16.09
C GLN A 112 3.28 -0.09 -15.09
N TYR A 113 2.99 -1.18 -14.38
CA TYR A 113 1.94 -1.28 -13.39
C TYR A 113 2.52 -1.68 -12.03
N LEU A 114 2.03 -1.06 -10.97
CA LEU A 114 2.15 -1.60 -9.61
C LEU A 114 0.92 -2.45 -9.34
N LYS A 115 1.15 -3.71 -8.96
CA LYS A 115 0.15 -4.63 -8.44
C LYS A 115 0.49 -5.01 -7.02
N GLY A 116 -0.47 -4.89 -6.12
CA GLY A 116 -0.17 -5.04 -4.71
C GLY A 116 -1.39 -5.29 -3.85
N GLU A 117 -1.11 -5.55 -2.58
CA GLU A 117 -2.09 -5.58 -1.50
C GLU A 117 -1.56 -4.81 -0.30
N TRP A 118 -2.48 -4.47 0.59
CA TRP A 118 -2.17 -3.94 1.90
C TRP A 118 -2.89 -4.76 2.97
N GLY A 119 -2.35 -4.80 4.18
CA GLY A 119 -2.97 -5.34 5.37
C GLY A 119 -2.85 -4.37 6.55
N LEU A 120 -3.57 -4.66 7.63
CA LEU A 120 -3.52 -3.87 8.86
C LEU A 120 -2.46 -4.41 9.80
N GLU A 121 -1.93 -3.54 10.65
CA GLU A 121 -0.90 -3.93 11.64
C GLU A 121 0.25 -4.66 10.94
N ASP A 122 0.59 -5.90 11.32
CA ASP A 122 1.70 -6.66 10.77
C ASP A 122 1.36 -7.46 9.50
N ASP A 123 0.09 -7.45 9.07
CA ASP A 123 -0.32 -8.16 7.86
C ASP A 123 0.07 -7.36 6.60
N TYR A 124 0.67 -8.07 5.63
CA TYR A 124 1.05 -7.50 4.33
C TYR A 124 -0.11 -7.48 3.33
N ALA A 125 -1.22 -8.16 3.62
CA ALA A 125 -2.34 -8.38 2.72
C ALA A 125 -3.65 -8.58 3.49
N GLY A 126 -4.77 -8.69 2.77
CA GLY A 126 -6.11 -8.89 3.36
C GLY A 126 -6.92 -7.60 3.63
N GLY A 127 -6.30 -6.43 3.55
CA GLY A 127 -6.98 -5.13 3.53
C GLY A 127 -7.55 -4.77 2.15
N GLY A 128 -6.96 -5.31 1.08
CA GLY A 128 -7.47 -5.22 -0.28
C GLY A 128 -6.39 -4.87 -1.31
N PRO A 129 -6.75 -4.82 -2.60
CA PRO A 129 -5.81 -4.54 -3.67
C PRO A 129 -5.36 -3.08 -3.65
N TRP A 130 -4.10 -2.85 -4.00
CA TRP A 130 -3.53 -1.55 -4.25
C TRP A 130 -2.79 -1.58 -5.58
N ASN A 131 -3.40 -0.95 -6.57
CA ASN A 131 -2.90 -0.94 -7.94
C ASN A 131 -2.67 0.49 -8.43
N ALA A 132 -1.66 0.66 -9.29
CA ALA A 132 -1.36 1.93 -9.93
C ALA A 132 -0.68 1.73 -11.30
N VAL A 133 -0.73 2.74 -12.15
CA VAL A 133 -0.04 2.77 -13.45
C VAL A 133 1.00 3.90 -13.47
N LYS A 134 2.19 3.65 -14.04
CA LYS A 134 3.26 4.63 -14.09
C LYS A 134 2.92 5.74 -15.06
N MET A 135 3.06 6.99 -14.63
CA MET A 135 2.95 8.13 -15.52
C MET A 135 4.23 8.29 -16.33
N ARG A 136 4.13 8.24 -17.66
CA ARG A 136 5.29 8.28 -18.58
C ARG A 136 6.19 9.53 -18.44
N ARG A 137 5.63 10.65 -17.96
CA ARG A 137 6.34 11.93 -17.77
C ARG A 137 6.18 12.47 -16.34
N GLY A 138 5.77 11.62 -15.40
CA GLY A 138 5.55 12.04 -14.02
C GLY A 138 6.86 11.96 -13.24
N GLU A 139 7.32 13.11 -12.75
CA GLU A 139 8.48 13.20 -11.86
C GLU A 139 7.99 13.42 -10.42
N PRO A 140 8.47 12.63 -9.45
CA PRO A 140 8.18 12.87 -8.04
C PRO A 140 8.73 14.23 -7.60
N ASP A 141 7.83 15.11 -7.19
CA ASP A 141 8.14 16.42 -6.58
C ASP A 141 8.17 16.37 -5.04
N ARG A 142 7.74 15.24 -4.44
CA ARG A 142 7.66 15.03 -3.00
C ARG A 142 8.48 13.80 -2.62
N CYS A 143 9.71 14.04 -2.19
CA CYS A 143 10.63 13.01 -1.68
C CYS A 143 10.90 13.19 -0.18
N ILE A 144 9.91 13.68 0.56
CA ILE A 144 10.09 14.24 1.89
C ILE A 144 9.78 13.15 2.93
N GLY A 145 10.80 12.73 3.68
CA GLY A 145 10.66 11.87 4.85
C GLY A 145 10.01 12.64 6.02
N GLU A 146 9.26 11.91 6.83
CA GLU A 146 8.57 12.16 8.14
C GLU A 146 8.22 13.60 8.64
N ASP A 147 8.86 14.70 8.25
CA ASP A 147 8.84 15.94 9.05
C ASP A 147 8.08 17.16 8.48
N GLU A 148 7.53 17.14 7.25
CA GLU A 148 6.61 18.21 6.83
C GLU A 148 5.17 17.87 7.18
N ASP A 149 4.62 18.58 8.17
CA ASP A 149 3.18 18.65 8.40
C ASP A 149 2.53 19.09 7.08
N LEU A 150 1.56 18.32 6.60
CA LEU A 150 0.72 18.73 5.47
C LEU A 150 -0.24 19.81 5.99
N THR A 151 0.31 20.92 6.48
CA THR A 151 -0.46 22.13 6.73
C THR A 151 -0.91 22.61 5.36
N VAL A 152 -2.19 22.45 5.08
CA VAL A 152 -2.86 23.27 4.09
C VAL A 152 -2.63 24.70 4.58
N GLU A 153 -1.71 25.44 3.94
CA GLU A 153 -1.61 26.87 4.17
C GLU A 153 -3.00 27.45 3.85
N GLU A 154 -3.73 27.76 4.91
CA GLU A 154 -4.98 28.50 4.81
C GLU A 154 -4.58 29.89 4.35
N ALA A 155 -4.65 30.12 3.05
CA ALA A 155 -4.40 31.43 2.47
C ALA A 155 -5.30 32.43 3.20
N PRO A 156 -4.75 33.54 3.72
CA PRO A 156 -5.54 34.52 4.47
C PRO A 156 -6.71 34.98 3.60
N HIS A 157 -7.92 34.98 4.18
CA HIS A 157 -9.09 35.33 3.43
C HIS A 157 -9.05 36.85 3.14
N PRO A 158 -9.55 37.31 1.98
CA PRO A 158 -9.53 38.74 1.61
C PRO A 158 -10.28 39.70 2.55
N TRP A 159 -10.87 39.19 3.63
CA TRP A 159 -11.63 39.94 4.63
C TRP A 159 -10.90 40.02 5.98
N ASP A 160 -9.68 39.48 6.07
CA ASP A 160 -8.80 39.54 7.26
C ASP A 160 -7.85 40.76 7.22
N GLU A 161 -7.98 41.63 6.22
CA GLU A 161 -7.30 42.92 6.15
C GLU A 161 -8.27 44.03 6.62
N ASP A 162 -7.93 44.68 7.75
CA ASP A 162 -8.68 45.80 8.36
C ASP A 162 -8.80 47.04 7.45
#